data_AF-A0A519PL29-F1
#
_entry.id   AF-A0A519PL29-F1
#
_cell.length_a   1.000
_cell.length_b   1.000
_cell.length_c   1.000
_cell.angle_alpha   90.00
_cell.angle_beta   90.00
_cell.angle_gamma   90.00
#
_symmetry.space_group_name_H-M   'P 1'
#
loop_
_entity.id
_entity.type
_entity.pdbx_description
1 polymer ?
#
loop_
_entity_poly.entity_id
_entity_poly.type
_entity_poly.pdbx_seq_one_letter_code
_entity_poly.pdbx_strand_id
1 'polypeptide(L)'
;ALTGAQVLLAPKTRPGGDFADAFVSALSAARTREQHRHIGQIVRLGCQTPEERLCSLFLELHERLSRVGLGDTRRLPMPLSQQILAELIGISAVHVNRTLRSLRNAGLLEIKSGVITLDSDAIGNRFAHLSLVDA
;
A
#
# COMPACT_ATOMS: atom_id res chain seq x y z
N ALA A 1 -8.59 11.96 9.94
CA ALA A 1 -7.68 11.58 8.85
C ALA A 1 -6.28 11.39 9.44
N LEU A 2 -5.46 10.50 8.87
CA LEU A 2 -4.10 10.22 9.37
C LEU A 2 -3.11 11.36 9.09
N THR A 3 -3.46 12.23 8.14
CA THR A 3 -2.74 13.43 7.73
C THR A 3 -3.76 14.54 7.43
N GLY A 4 -3.29 15.76 7.14
CA GLY A 4 -4.13 16.80 6.55
C GLY A 4 -4.61 16.35 5.17
N ALA A 5 -5.92 16.20 4.99
CA ALA A 5 -6.54 15.75 3.75
C ALA A 5 -7.75 16.61 3.41
N GLN A 6 -7.92 16.91 2.12
CA GLN A 6 -9.13 17.52 1.60
C GLN A 6 -10.02 16.42 1.02
N VAL A 7 -11.30 16.45 1.36
CA VAL A 7 -12.27 15.44 0.93
C VAL A 7 -13.38 16.14 0.15
N LEU A 8 -13.57 15.73 -1.10
CA LEU A 8 -14.72 16.10 -1.89
C LEU A 8 -15.76 14.98 -1.81
N LEU A 9 -16.99 15.31 -1.43
CA LEU A 9 -18.09 14.34 -1.39
C LEU A 9 -18.59 14.07 -2.81
N ALA A 10 -18.60 12.81 -3.21
CA ALA A 10 -19.17 12.40 -4.48
C ALA A 10 -20.70 12.50 -4.46
N PRO A 11 -21.34 12.80 -5.60
CA PRO A 11 -22.80 12.82 -5.69
C PRO A 11 -23.39 11.43 -5.42
N LYS A 12 -24.49 11.40 -4.66
CA LYS A 12 -25.20 10.15 -4.31
C LYS A 12 -26.04 9.60 -5.46
N THR A 13 -26.33 10.42 -6.47
CA THR A 13 -27.09 10.08 -7.66
C THR A 13 -26.21 10.23 -8.90
N ARG A 14 -26.58 9.54 -9.98
CA ARG A 14 -25.87 9.65 -11.26
C ARG A 14 -25.95 11.10 -11.73
N PRO A 15 -24.81 11.78 -12.00
CA PRO A 15 -24.81 13.10 -12.58
C PRO A 15 -25.35 13.05 -14.01
N GLY A 16 -26.01 14.13 -14.45
CA GLY A 16 -26.51 14.27 -15.82
C GLY A 16 -25.46 14.81 -16.79
N GLY A 17 -25.82 14.84 -18.08
CA GLY A 17 -25.00 15.41 -19.16
C GLY A 17 -23.75 14.60 -19.49
N ASP A 18 -22.82 15.23 -20.20
CA ASP A 18 -21.61 14.59 -20.76
C ASP A 18 -20.66 14.03 -19.69
N PHE A 19 -20.82 14.43 -18.43
CA PHE A 19 -20.05 13.91 -17.30
C PHE A 19 -20.52 12.52 -16.83
N ALA A 20 -21.75 12.12 -17.18
CA ALA A 20 -22.38 10.91 -16.67
C ALA A 20 -21.56 9.64 -16.96
N ASP A 21 -21.05 9.50 -18.18
CA ASP A 21 -20.33 8.28 -18.61
C ASP A 21 -18.90 8.25 -18.06
N ALA A 22 -18.22 9.39 -18.03
CA ALA A 22 -16.91 9.52 -17.40
C ALA A 22 -16.97 9.18 -15.90
N PHE A 23 -18.03 9.63 -15.22
CA PHE A 23 -18.27 9.33 -13.81
C PHE A 23 -18.53 7.83 -13.56
N VAL A 24 -19.37 7.20 -14.38
CA VAL A 24 -19.66 5.75 -14.28
C VAL A 24 -18.40 4.93 -14.55
N SER A 25 -17.62 5.29 -15.57
CA SER A 25 -16.35 4.62 -15.90
C SER A 25 -15.33 4.74 -14.74
N ALA A 26 -15.16 5.94 -14.18
CA ALA A 26 -14.27 6.18 -13.05
C ALA A 26 -14.68 5.38 -11.80
N LEU A 27 -15.97 5.34 -11.46
CA LEU A 27 -16.49 4.53 -10.35
C LEU A 27 -16.28 3.03 -10.57
N SER A 28 -16.48 2.56 -11.80
CA SER A 28 -16.29 1.14 -12.15
C SER A 28 -14.83 0.75 -12.01
N ALA A 29 -13.92 1.57 -12.55
CA ALA A 29 -12.48 1.37 -12.39
C ALA A 29 -12.04 1.44 -10.92
N ALA A 30 -12.60 2.35 -10.11
CA ALA A 30 -12.32 2.43 -8.68
C ALA A 30 -12.76 1.17 -7.93
N ARG A 31 -13.93 0.62 -8.25
CA ARG A 31 -14.43 -0.64 -7.68
C ARG A 31 -13.55 -1.83 -8.04
N THR A 32 -13.14 -1.95 -9.30
CA THR A 32 -12.24 -3.03 -9.74
C THR A 32 -10.92 -2.98 -8.98
N ARG A 33 -10.30 -1.80 -8.84
CA ARG A 33 -9.07 -1.64 -8.05
C ARG A 33 -9.29 -2.03 -6.59
N GLU A 34 -10.41 -1.66 -5.98
CA GLU A 34 -10.71 -2.02 -4.59
C GLU A 34 -10.89 -3.53 -4.40
N GLN A 35 -11.56 -4.19 -5.35
CA GLN A 35 -11.73 -5.63 -5.33
C GLN A 35 -10.38 -6.36 -5.45
N HIS A 36 -9.48 -5.91 -6.33
CA HIS A 36 -8.12 -6.44 -6.41
C HIS A 36 -7.35 -6.25 -5.09
N ARG A 37 -7.48 -5.09 -4.44
CA ARG A 37 -6.86 -4.85 -3.13
C ARG A 37 -7.36 -5.80 -2.05
N HIS A 38 -8.67 -6.07 -2.01
CA HIS A 38 -9.22 -7.04 -1.06
C HIS A 38 -8.67 -8.45 -1.29
N ILE A 39 -8.60 -8.89 -2.55
CA ILE A 39 -8.02 -10.18 -2.90
C ILE A 39 -6.53 -10.22 -2.50
N GLY A 40 -5.78 -9.17 -2.85
CA GLY A 40 -4.37 -9.02 -2.45
C GLY A 40 -4.20 -9.06 -0.93
N GLN A 41 -5.11 -8.45 -0.17
CA GLN A 41 -5.09 -8.49 1.29
C GLN A 41 -5.39 -9.89 1.84
N ILE A 42 -6.29 -10.66 1.22
CA ILE A 42 -6.53 -12.06 1.58
C ILE A 42 -5.25 -12.88 1.38
N VAL A 43 -4.59 -12.73 0.23
CA VAL A 43 -3.31 -13.41 -0.06
C VAL A 43 -2.22 -12.99 0.93
N ARG A 44 -2.11 -11.67 1.21
CA ARG A 44 -1.18 -11.12 2.22
C ARG A 44 -1.37 -11.80 3.57
N LEU A 45 -2.60 -11.91 4.06
CA LEU A 45 -2.86 -12.48 5.37
C LEU A 45 -2.80 -14.02 5.40
N GLY A 46 -3.15 -14.68 4.30
CA GLY A 46 -3.23 -16.14 4.23
C GLY A 46 -1.94 -16.85 3.85
N CYS A 47 -1.09 -16.20 3.03
CA CYS A 47 0.02 -16.87 2.36
C CYS A 47 1.40 -16.26 2.65
N GLN A 48 1.47 -15.05 3.20
CA GLN A 48 2.73 -14.35 3.44
C GLN A 48 3.16 -14.44 4.90
N THR A 49 4.46 -14.62 5.10
CA THR A 49 5.17 -14.41 6.37
C THR A 49 5.09 -12.94 6.81
N PRO A 50 5.33 -12.63 8.10
CA PRO A 50 5.29 -11.24 8.58
C PRO A 50 6.20 -10.27 7.78
N GLU A 51 7.39 -10.73 7.35
CA GLU A 51 8.31 -9.93 6.54
C GLU A 51 7.71 -9.62 5.17
N GLU A 52 7.22 -10.65 4.48
CA GLU A 52 6.57 -10.52 3.17
C GLU A 52 5.33 -9.62 3.24
N ARG A 53 4.53 -9.72 4.31
CA ARG A 53 3.35 -8.85 4.51
C ARG A 53 3.71 -7.37 4.51
N LEU A 54 4.76 -6.99 5.23
CA LEU A 54 5.21 -5.59 5.29
C LEU A 54 5.84 -5.14 3.97
N CYS A 55 6.72 -5.95 3.37
CA CYS A 55 7.33 -5.64 2.07
C CYS A 55 6.26 -5.44 0.99
N SER A 56 5.33 -6.38 0.87
CA SER A 56 4.25 -6.31 -0.11
C SER A 56 3.30 -5.13 0.17
N LEU A 57 3.09 -4.74 1.43
CA LEU A 57 2.23 -3.59 1.76
C LEU A 57 2.92 -2.29 1.34
N PHE A 58 4.22 -2.17 1.63
CA PHE A 58 4.98 -0.98 1.28
C PHE A 58 5.17 -0.86 -0.24
N LEU A 59 5.39 -1.96 -0.97
CA LEU A 59 5.40 -1.96 -2.43
C LEU A 59 4.05 -1.52 -3.01
N GLU A 60 2.93 -2.05 -2.51
CA GLU A 60 1.59 -1.64 -2.96
C GLU A 60 1.33 -0.14 -2.70
N LEU A 61 1.66 0.35 -1.50
CA LEU A 61 1.48 1.77 -1.15
C LEU A 61 2.36 2.68 -2.00
N HIS A 62 3.61 2.27 -2.24
CA HIS A 62 4.54 2.99 -3.10
C HIS A 62 4.00 3.10 -4.54
N GLU A 63 3.50 2.00 -5.09
CA GLU A 63 2.92 1.98 -6.43
C GLU A 63 1.67 2.89 -6.51
N ARG A 64 0.79 2.81 -5.51
CA ARG A 64 -0.41 3.65 -5.44
C ARG A 64 -0.09 5.14 -5.43
N LEU A 65 0.96 5.56 -4.72
CA LEU A 65 1.42 6.95 -4.73
C LEU A 65 2.03 7.33 -6.08
N SER A 66 2.81 6.43 -6.68
CA SER A 66 3.44 6.64 -7.99
C SER A 66 2.39 6.85 -9.09
N ARG A 67 1.31 6.06 -9.09
CA ARG A 67 0.20 6.17 -10.05
C ARG A 67 -0.50 7.53 -10.06
N VAL A 68 -0.46 8.26 -8.95
CA VAL A 68 -1.09 9.60 -8.83
C VAL A 68 -0.05 10.73 -8.86
N GLY A 69 1.20 10.44 -9.22
CA GLY A 69 2.28 11.43 -9.31
C GLY A 69 2.78 11.95 -7.95
N LEU A 70 2.45 11.26 -6.85
CA LEU A 70 2.89 11.60 -5.49
C LEU A 70 4.03 10.70 -4.99
N GLY A 71 4.48 9.75 -5.81
CA GLY A 71 5.60 8.86 -5.51
C GLY A 71 6.93 9.45 -5.98
N ASP A 72 7.91 9.49 -5.08
CA ASP A 72 9.34 9.53 -5.44
C ASP A 72 9.81 8.07 -5.58
N THR A 73 10.71 7.77 -6.52
CA THR A 73 10.98 6.43 -7.09
C THR A 73 11.30 5.35 -6.04
N ARG A 74 11.69 5.74 -4.82
CA ARG A 74 11.94 4.80 -3.71
C ARG A 74 11.37 5.23 -2.36
N ARG A 75 10.76 6.42 -2.24
CA ARG A 75 10.42 7.00 -0.94
C ARG A 75 8.91 6.98 -0.71
N LEU A 76 8.53 6.46 0.45
CA LEU A 76 7.15 6.34 0.91
C LEU A 76 6.99 7.11 2.23
N PRO A 77 6.29 8.25 2.24
CA PRO A 77 5.87 8.89 3.48
C PRO A 77 5.09 7.89 4.34
N MET A 78 5.41 7.80 5.63
CA MET A 78 4.88 6.80 6.53
C MET A 78 4.13 7.43 7.70
N PRO A 79 2.91 7.93 7.47
CA PRO A 79 2.05 8.44 8.54
C PRO A 79 1.44 7.30 9.39
N LEU A 80 1.67 6.03 9.03
CA LEU A 80 1.12 4.88 9.73
C LEU A 80 1.99 4.53 10.95
N SER A 81 1.35 4.45 12.11
CA SER A 81 2.01 3.96 13.33
C SER A 81 2.22 2.44 13.26
N GLN A 82 3.11 1.91 14.10
CA GLN A 82 3.31 0.46 14.22
C GLN A 82 2.03 -0.27 14.67
N GLN A 83 1.15 0.43 15.40
CA GLN A 83 -0.14 -0.10 15.82
C GLN A 83 -1.12 -0.21 14.65
N ILE A 84 -1.19 0.80 13.78
CA ILE A 84 -2.00 0.74 12.56
C ILE A 84 -1.46 -0.35 11.62
N LEU A 85 -0.13 -0.46 11.48
CA LEU A 85 0.48 -1.54 10.70
C LEU A 85 0.12 -2.91 11.27
N ALA A 86 0.17 -3.07 12.60
CA ALA A 86 -0.21 -4.31 13.28
C ALA A 86 -1.65 -4.74 12.96
N GLU A 87 -2.59 -3.80 13.03
CA GLU A 87 -4.00 -4.03 12.67
C GLU A 87 -4.16 -4.39 11.18
N LEU A 88 -3.43 -3.70 10.29
CA LEU A 88 -3.45 -3.95 8.85
C LEU A 88 -2.94 -5.34 8.46
N ILE A 89 -1.86 -5.82 9.09
CA ILE A 89 -1.21 -7.08 8.70
C ILE A 89 -1.46 -8.26 9.66
N GLY A 90 -2.30 -8.04 10.68
CA GLY A 90 -2.79 -9.09 11.58
C GLY A 90 -1.73 -9.67 12.51
N ILE A 91 -0.80 -8.85 13.00
CA ILE A 91 0.22 -9.26 13.98
C ILE A 91 0.32 -8.22 15.10
N SER A 92 0.92 -8.52 16.25
CA SER A 92 1.03 -7.52 17.32
C SER A 92 2.03 -6.40 16.96
N ALA A 93 1.86 -5.21 17.53
CA ALA A 93 2.76 -4.06 17.31
C ALA A 93 4.23 -4.38 17.67
N VAL A 94 4.46 -5.21 18.70
CA VAL A 94 5.80 -5.69 19.04
C VAL A 94 6.39 -6.58 17.95
N HIS A 95 5.57 -7.43 17.31
CA HIS A 95 6.01 -8.20 16.15
C HIS A 95 6.29 -7.30 14.94
N VAL A 96 5.46 -6.29 14.67
CA VAL A 96 5.76 -5.28 13.64
C VAL A 96 7.12 -4.64 13.88
N ASN A 97 7.42 -4.23 15.11
CA ASN A 97 8.72 -3.63 15.44
C ASN A 97 9.90 -4.57 15.14
N ARG A 98 9.79 -5.84 15.54
CA ARG A 98 10.80 -6.87 15.28
C ARG A 98 10.96 -7.13 13.77
N THR A 99 9.86 -7.24 13.05
CA THR A 99 9.86 -7.46 11.59
C THR A 99 10.51 -6.27 10.87
N LEU A 100 10.14 -5.03 11.20
CA LEU A 100 10.78 -3.84 10.63
C LEU A 100 12.29 -3.77 10.92
N ARG A 101 12.71 -4.22 12.10
CA ARG A 101 14.15 -4.33 12.44
C ARG A 101 14.83 -5.42 11.59
N SER A 102 14.21 -6.58 11.41
CA SER A 102 14.72 -7.66 10.56
C SER A 102 14.91 -7.18 9.12
N LEU A 103 13.89 -6.55 8.54
CA LEU A 103 13.91 -6.01 7.18
C LEU A 103 15.01 -4.95 7.01
N ARG A 104 15.24 -4.10 8.02
CA ARG A 104 16.33 -3.11 8.01
C ARG A 104 17.70 -3.77 8.10
N ASN A 105 17.88 -4.74 8.98
CA ASN A 105 19.14 -5.47 9.12
C ASN A 105 19.47 -6.27 7.85
N ALA A 106 18.45 -6.70 7.13
CA ALA A 106 18.57 -7.35 5.83
C ALA A 106 18.81 -6.38 4.65
N GLY A 107 18.85 -5.07 4.89
CA GLY A 107 19.07 -4.06 3.85
C GLY A 107 17.91 -3.87 2.88
N LEU A 108 16.71 -4.38 3.20
CA LEU A 108 15.56 -4.34 2.28
C LEU A 108 14.80 -3.00 2.34
N LEU A 109 14.91 -2.32 3.47
CA LEU A 109 14.32 -1.01 3.68
C LEU A 109 15.10 -0.18 4.69
N GLU A 110 14.92 1.13 4.60
CA GLU A 110 15.32 2.09 5.61
C GLU A 110 14.11 2.89 6.10
N ILE A 111 14.15 3.32 7.36
CA ILE A 111 13.13 4.21 7.92
C ILE A 111 13.85 5.39 8.56
N LYS A 112 13.67 6.60 7.99
CA LYS A 112 14.29 7.82 8.48
C LYS A 112 13.28 8.97 8.44
N SER A 113 13.13 9.66 9.57
CA SER A 113 12.26 10.83 9.70
C SER A 113 10.82 10.62 9.17
N GLY A 114 10.23 9.45 9.46
CA GLY A 114 8.87 9.12 9.00
C GLY A 114 8.76 8.79 7.51
N VAL A 115 9.86 8.52 6.82
CA VAL A 115 9.89 8.08 5.42
C VAL A 115 10.51 6.68 5.35
N ILE A 116 9.86 5.78 4.63
CA ILE A 116 10.42 4.48 4.25
C ILE A 116 11.11 4.61 2.90
N THR A 117 12.32 4.10 2.79
CA THR A 117 13.01 3.90 1.50
C THR A 117 13.09 2.41 1.23
N LEU A 118 12.58 1.98 0.08
CA LEU A 118 12.53 0.56 -0.31
C LEU A 118 13.64 0.26 -1.31
N ASP A 119 14.27 -0.91 -1.15
CA ASP A 119 15.09 -1.52 -2.18
C ASP A 119 14.27 -2.61 -2.89
N SER A 120 13.53 -2.20 -3.92
CA SER A 120 12.63 -3.09 -4.67
C SER A 120 13.38 -4.27 -5.30
N ASP A 121 14.64 -4.06 -5.73
CA ASP A 121 15.46 -5.12 -6.33
C ASP A 121 15.88 -6.13 -5.26
N ALA A 122 16.35 -5.66 -4.09
CA ALA A 122 16.69 -6.54 -2.97
C ALA A 122 15.46 -7.31 -2.45
N ILE A 123 14.30 -6.66 -2.39
CA ILE A 123 13.03 -7.30 -2.00
C ILE A 123 12.64 -8.38 -3.03
N GLY A 124 12.69 -8.07 -4.32
CA GLY A 124 12.39 -9.04 -5.39
C GLY A 124 13.36 -10.22 -5.42
N ASN A 125 14.65 -9.97 -5.16
CA ASN A 125 15.65 -11.03 -5.09
C ASN A 125 15.43 -11.96 -3.89
N ARG A 126 14.98 -11.42 -2.74
CA ARG A 126 14.72 -12.22 -1.54
C ARG A 126 13.37 -12.92 -1.58
N PHE A 127 12.35 -12.24 -2.10
CA PHE A 127 10.98 -12.72 -2.16
C PHE A 127 10.51 -12.69 -3.62
N ALA A 128 11.00 -13.63 -4.43
CA ALA A 128 10.76 -13.67 -5.88
C ALA A 128 9.27 -13.68 -6.29
N HIS A 129 8.39 -14.16 -5.41
CA HIS A 129 6.94 -14.18 -5.64
C HIS A 129 6.25 -12.86 -5.27
N LEU A 130 6.95 -11.95 -4.58
CA LEU A 130 6.55 -10.55 -4.41
C LEU A 130 6.99 -9.74 -5.61
N SER A 131 6.70 -10.25 -6.80
CA SER A 131 6.79 -9.46 -8.01
C SER A 131 5.69 -8.40 -7.96
N LEU A 132 5.97 -7.19 -8.49
CA LEU A 132 4.99 -6.14 -8.77
C LEU A 132 4.05 -6.64 -9.88
N VAL A 133 3.33 -7.72 -9.62
CA VAL A 133 2.42 -8.36 -10.55
C VAL A 133 1.03 -7.92 -10.14
N ASP A 134 0.47 -7.12 -11.05
CA ASP A 134 -0.94 -6.80 -11.20
C ASP A 134 -1.56 -5.83 -10.18
N ALA A 135 -1.55 -4.54 -10.55
CA ALA A 135 -2.58 -3.57 -10.17
C ALA A 135 -3.11 -2.83 -11.40
#